data_AF-A0A1V5MRC9-F1
#
_entry.id   AF-A0A1V5MRC9-F1
#
_cell.length_a   1.000
_cell.length_b   1.000
_cell.length_c   1.000
_cell.angle_alpha   90.00
_cell.angle_beta   90.00
_cell.angle_gamma   90.00
#
_symmetry.space_group_name_H-M   'P 1'
#
loop_
_entity.id
_entity.type
_entity.pdbx_description
1 polymer ?
#
loop_
_entity_poly.entity_id
_entity_poly.type
_entity_poly.pdbx_seq_one_letter_code
_entity_poly.pdbx_strand_id
1 'polypeptide(L)'
;MNTLSSPKTVSKAFPTKVIITIAEIILLVGIGALGVLLHARFRFPLRMPGHWGVVYMALLFSGRLFSKKPYASSLSSAGAASMLLLPLGFSDPFMPVMYVLPGFLVDVFYKLLGTKNKTVIFIALAAGLAYMTIPLFRIIISLATGVVYGSFLSGYYFPVIMHFVFGACGGLIALGFFTLIKKLFKQ
;
A
#
# COMPACT_ATOMS: atom_id res chain seq x y z
N MET A 1 -19.97 -40.31 41.34
CA MET A 1 -19.94 -39.43 40.14
C MET A 1 -19.05 -38.25 40.47
N ASN A 2 -17.79 -38.26 40.04
CA ASN A 2 -16.83 -37.17 40.27
C ASN A 2 -16.68 -36.36 38.98
N THR A 3 -17.29 -35.18 38.93
CA THR A 3 -17.05 -34.20 37.86
C THR A 3 -15.83 -33.36 38.22
N LEU A 4 -14.66 -33.77 37.71
CA LEU A 4 -13.48 -32.92 37.72
C LEU A 4 -13.71 -31.74 36.77
N SER A 5 -14.02 -30.58 37.33
CA SER A 5 -14.08 -29.33 36.60
C SER A 5 -12.66 -28.88 36.25
N SER A 6 -12.30 -28.98 34.97
CA SER A 6 -11.04 -28.47 34.45
C SER A 6 -11.04 -26.93 34.51
N PRO A 7 -10.05 -26.30 35.15
CA PRO A 7 -9.98 -24.84 35.20
C PRO A 7 -9.58 -24.34 33.82
N LYS A 8 -10.47 -23.59 33.15
CA LYS A 8 -10.15 -22.86 31.92
C LYS A 8 -9.07 -21.83 32.23
N THR A 9 -7.86 -22.06 31.77
CA THR A 9 -6.71 -21.15 31.91
C THR A 9 -6.92 -19.89 31.06
N VAL A 10 -7.56 -18.86 31.62
CA VAL A 10 -7.88 -17.59 30.94
C VAL A 10 -6.64 -16.70 30.72
N SER A 11 -5.54 -16.94 31.44
CA SER A 11 -4.39 -16.01 31.49
C SER A 11 -3.49 -15.98 30.24
N LYS A 12 -3.45 -17.05 29.41
CA LYS A 12 -2.59 -17.09 28.20
C LYS A 12 -3.23 -16.52 26.93
N ALA A 13 -4.54 -16.25 26.93
CA ALA A 13 -5.25 -15.77 25.74
C ALA A 13 -4.98 -14.28 25.42
N PHE A 14 -4.76 -13.45 26.43
CA PHE A 14 -4.54 -12.01 26.30
C PHE A 14 -3.17 -11.60 25.71
N PRO A 15 -2.01 -12.09 26.22
CA PRO A 15 -0.71 -11.68 25.68
C PRO A 15 -0.53 -12.10 24.22
N THR A 16 -1.06 -13.27 23.85
CA THR A 16 -1.00 -13.80 22.48
C THR A 16 -1.68 -12.88 21.46
N LYS A 17 -2.85 -12.31 21.79
CA LYS A 17 -3.59 -11.40 20.90
C LYS A 17 -2.86 -10.07 20.69
N VAL A 18 -2.22 -9.55 21.74
CA VAL A 18 -1.44 -8.31 21.68
C VAL A 18 -0.20 -8.50 20.80
N ILE A 19 0.54 -9.58 21.01
CA ILE A 19 1.76 -9.90 20.22
C ILE A 19 1.43 -10.03 18.74
N ILE A 20 0.36 -10.77 18.38
CA ILE A 20 -0.09 -10.91 16.99
C ILE A 20 -0.47 -9.54 16.39
N THR A 21 -1.14 -8.69 17.17
CA THR A 21 -1.54 -7.36 16.71
C THR A 21 -0.33 -6.46 16.44
N ILE A 22 0.65 -6.46 17.34
CA ILE A 22 1.89 -5.69 17.16
C ILE A 22 2.67 -6.22 15.96
N ALA A 23 2.80 -7.54 15.82
CA ALA A 23 3.47 -8.17 14.69
C ALA A 23 2.79 -7.82 13.36
N GLU A 24 1.45 -7.81 13.30
CA GLU A 24 0.70 -7.40 12.11
C GLU A 24 0.97 -5.93 11.76
N ILE A 25 1.01 -5.03 12.74
CA ILE A 25 1.31 -3.61 12.52
C ILE A 25 2.74 -3.42 12.01
N ILE A 26 3.73 -4.07 12.65
CA ILE A 26 5.14 -4.02 12.23
C ILE A 26 5.27 -4.54 10.80
N LEU A 27 4.60 -5.64 10.47
CA LEU A 27 4.62 -6.21 9.13
C LEU A 27 4.01 -5.25 8.08
N LEU A 28 2.88 -4.61 8.39
CA LEU A 28 2.26 -3.63 7.48
C LEU A 28 3.19 -2.43 7.23
N VAL A 29 3.72 -1.83 8.31
CA VAL A 29 4.69 -0.73 8.21
C VAL A 29 5.93 -1.17 7.41
N GLY A 30 6.45 -2.37 7.69
CA GLY A 30 7.58 -2.95 6.98
C GLY A 30 7.34 -3.17 5.49
N ILE A 31 6.13 -3.58 5.09
CA ILE A 31 5.74 -3.76 3.68
C ILE A 31 5.89 -2.44 2.91
N GLY A 32 5.40 -1.33 3.46
CA GLY A 32 5.52 -0.04 2.79
C GLY A 32 6.94 0.50 2.77
N ALA A 33 7.67 0.36 3.88
CA ALA A 33 9.09 0.72 3.95
C ALA A 33 9.92 -0.06 2.92
N LEU A 34 9.65 -1.36 2.77
CA LEU A 34 10.28 -2.22 1.77
C LEU A 34 9.98 -1.74 0.34
N GLY A 35 8.75 -1.30 0.06
CA GLY A 35 8.39 -0.73 -1.24
C GLY A 35 9.25 0.48 -1.63
N VAL A 36 9.50 1.39 -0.68
CA VAL A 36 10.39 2.55 -0.89
C VAL A 36 11.84 2.12 -1.01
N LEU A 37 12.31 1.19 -0.17
CA LEU A 37 13.68 0.71 -0.21
C LEU A 37 14.01 0.04 -1.55
N LEU A 38 13.08 -0.77 -2.07
CA LEU A 38 13.22 -1.38 -3.40
C LEU A 38 13.30 -0.32 -4.50
N HIS A 39 12.44 0.70 -4.45
CA HIS A 39 12.48 1.83 -5.38
C HIS A 39 13.82 2.56 -5.32
N ALA A 40 14.31 2.86 -4.11
CA ALA A 40 15.58 3.55 -3.92
C ALA A 40 16.78 2.73 -4.43
N ARG A 41 16.78 1.41 -4.23
CA ARG A 41 17.93 0.53 -4.53
C ARG A 41 18.01 0.09 -5.99
N PHE A 42 16.89 -0.33 -6.58
CA PHE A 42 16.92 -1.01 -7.88
C PHE A 42 16.79 -0.06 -9.08
N ARG A 43 16.45 1.23 -8.87
CA ARG A 43 16.42 2.33 -9.87
C ARG A 43 16.30 1.89 -11.34
N PHE A 44 15.29 1.08 -11.66
CA PHE A 44 15.11 0.55 -13.00
C PHE A 44 14.95 1.70 -13.99
N PRO A 45 15.73 1.76 -15.10
CA PRO A 45 15.71 2.88 -16.03
C PRO A 45 14.52 2.82 -17.00
N LEU A 46 13.33 2.51 -16.49
CA LEU A 46 12.08 2.62 -17.23
C LEU A 46 11.74 4.10 -17.35
N ARG A 47 11.88 4.67 -18.55
CA ARG A 47 11.59 6.09 -18.86
C ARG A 47 10.09 6.44 -18.85
N MET A 48 9.29 5.68 -18.10
CA MET A 48 7.84 5.86 -17.99
C MET A 48 7.47 6.40 -16.60
N PRO A 49 6.67 7.47 -16.50
CA PRO A 49 6.24 7.99 -15.22
C PRO A 49 5.39 6.95 -14.49
N GLY A 50 5.67 6.75 -13.19
CA GLY A 50 4.84 5.90 -12.32
C GLY A 50 5.11 4.40 -12.39
N HIS A 51 6.10 3.91 -13.15
CA HIS A 51 6.38 2.46 -13.29
C HIS A 51 6.62 1.73 -11.95
N TRP A 52 7.22 2.41 -10.97
CA TRP A 52 7.38 1.89 -9.61
C TRP A 52 6.06 1.62 -8.88
N GLY A 53 4.95 2.13 -9.39
CA GLY A 53 3.60 1.87 -8.90
C GLY A 53 3.22 0.41 -8.94
N VAL A 54 3.77 -0.36 -9.88
CA VAL A 54 3.52 -1.81 -9.94
C VAL A 54 3.99 -2.47 -8.65
N VAL A 55 5.25 -2.24 -8.27
CA VAL A 55 5.85 -2.85 -7.07
C VAL A 55 5.23 -2.27 -5.80
N TYR A 56 5.12 -0.95 -5.72
CA TYR A 56 4.60 -0.27 -4.54
C TYR A 56 3.14 -0.67 -4.24
N MET A 57 2.27 -0.61 -5.25
CA MET A 57 0.86 -0.98 -5.06
C MET A 57 0.68 -2.48 -4.88
N ALA A 58 1.52 -3.34 -5.47
CA ALA A 58 1.49 -4.77 -5.21
C ALA A 58 1.77 -5.09 -3.73
N LEU A 59 2.79 -4.47 -3.15
CA LEU A 59 3.11 -4.63 -1.73
C LEU A 59 2.00 -4.06 -0.84
N LEU A 60 1.56 -2.83 -1.10
CA LEU A 60 0.53 -2.15 -0.31
C LEU A 60 -0.80 -2.91 -0.34
N PHE A 61 -1.27 -3.35 -1.51
CA PHE A 61 -2.49 -4.15 -1.61
C PHE A 61 -2.32 -5.56 -1.03
N SER A 62 -1.13 -6.15 -1.05
CA SER A 62 -0.90 -7.42 -0.37
C SER A 62 -1.16 -7.26 1.14
N GLY A 63 -0.60 -6.22 1.76
CA GLY A 63 -0.89 -5.87 3.15
C GLY A 63 -2.40 -5.70 3.41
N ARG A 64 -3.10 -4.97 2.54
CA ARG A 64 -4.56 -4.77 2.60
C ARG A 64 -5.37 -6.06 2.52
N LEU A 65 -4.99 -6.97 1.63
CA LEU A 65 -5.74 -8.20 1.35
C LEU A 65 -5.54 -9.27 2.43
N PHE A 66 -4.34 -9.33 3.03
CA PHE A 66 -4.01 -10.25 4.11
C PHE A 66 -4.43 -9.73 5.50
N SER A 67 -4.44 -8.41 5.71
CA SER A 67 -4.86 -7.82 6.98
C SER A 67 -6.37 -7.59 7.06
N LYS A 68 -6.93 -7.82 8.26
CA LYS A 68 -8.33 -7.50 8.59
C LYS A 68 -8.51 -6.09 9.16
N LYS A 69 -7.43 -5.37 9.47
CA LYS A 69 -7.50 -4.04 10.09
C LYS A 69 -8.04 -3.00 9.11
N PRO A 70 -8.93 -2.07 9.50
CA PRO A 70 -9.53 -1.12 8.56
C PRO A 70 -8.53 -0.09 7.99
N TYR A 71 -7.40 0.12 8.66
CA TYR A 71 -6.36 1.09 8.30
C TYR A 71 -5.05 0.41 7.80
N ALA A 72 -5.16 -0.81 7.25
CA ALA A 72 -3.99 -1.61 6.90
C ALA A 72 -3.13 -0.94 5.82
N SER A 73 -3.76 -0.37 4.79
CA SER A 73 -3.04 0.31 3.71
C SER A 73 -2.39 1.62 4.17
N SER A 74 -3.05 2.34 5.08
CA SER A 74 -2.55 3.56 5.70
C SER A 74 -1.33 3.28 6.58
N LEU A 75 -1.31 2.17 7.31
CA LEU A 75 -0.11 1.74 8.05
C LEU A 75 1.06 1.43 7.12
N SER A 76 0.79 0.71 6.02
CA SER A 76 1.82 0.46 5.02
C SER A 76 2.35 1.78 4.43
N SER A 77 1.47 2.68 4.01
CA SER A 77 1.91 3.96 3.45
C SER A 77 2.61 4.88 4.46
N ALA A 78 2.26 4.81 5.75
CA ALA A 78 3.00 5.47 6.82
C ALA A 78 4.42 4.91 6.97
N GLY A 79 4.60 3.59 6.84
CA GLY A 79 5.92 2.98 6.79
C GLY A 79 6.75 3.41 5.59
N ALA A 80 6.12 3.55 4.42
CA ALA A 80 6.74 4.11 3.23
C ALA A 80 7.19 5.57 3.46
N ALA A 81 6.30 6.41 4.00
CA ALA A 81 6.60 7.80 4.31
C ALA A 81 7.73 7.95 5.34
N SER A 82 7.75 7.08 6.37
CA SER A 82 8.82 7.06 7.36
C SER A 82 10.17 6.69 6.74
N MET A 83 10.18 5.73 5.80
CA MET A 83 11.39 5.33 5.08
C MET A 83 11.95 6.45 4.19
N LEU A 84 11.06 7.29 3.63
CA LEU A 84 11.44 8.45 2.82
C LEU A 84 12.09 9.59 3.61
N LEU A 85 12.03 9.57 4.95
CA LEU A 85 12.74 10.54 5.80
C LEU A 85 14.24 10.22 5.90
N LEU A 86 14.66 9.03 5.49
CA LEU A 86 16.07 8.63 5.45
C LEU A 86 16.74 9.16 4.17
N PRO A 87 18.07 9.39 4.18
CA PRO A 87 18.81 9.93 3.04
C PRO A 87 19.02 8.87 1.94
N LEU A 88 17.94 8.47 1.25
CA LEU A 88 17.93 7.44 0.21
C LEU A 88 18.18 7.99 -1.21
N GLY A 89 18.47 9.30 -1.32
CA GLY A 89 18.75 9.97 -2.58
C GLY A 89 17.51 10.41 -3.37
N PHE A 90 16.37 10.58 -2.69
CA PHE A 90 15.21 11.29 -3.24
C PHE A 90 15.37 12.81 -2.99
N SER A 91 15.04 13.62 -4.00
CA SER A 91 15.19 15.08 -3.93
C SER A 91 13.89 15.84 -3.67
N ASP A 92 12.74 15.17 -3.77
CA ASP A 92 11.41 15.78 -3.66
C ASP A 92 10.96 15.80 -2.18
N PRO A 93 10.86 17.00 -1.55
CA PRO A 93 10.49 17.11 -0.14
C PRO A 93 9.03 16.74 0.14
N PHE A 94 8.17 16.72 -0.88
CA PHE A 94 6.75 16.37 -0.75
C PHE A 94 6.50 14.87 -0.93
N MET A 95 7.54 14.09 -1.26
CA MET A 95 7.42 12.67 -1.53
C MET A 95 6.79 11.86 -0.37
N PRO A 96 7.12 12.11 0.92
CA PRO A 96 6.46 11.40 2.03
C PRO A 96 4.93 11.55 2.00
N VAL A 97 4.44 12.78 1.79
CA VAL A 97 3.00 13.07 1.72
C VAL A 97 2.36 12.35 0.53
N MET A 98 3.02 12.39 -0.64
CA MET A 98 2.55 11.69 -1.83
C MET A 98 2.47 10.17 -1.65
N TYR A 99 3.34 9.58 -0.83
CA TYR A 99 3.31 8.14 -0.56
C TYR A 99 2.26 7.73 0.47
N VAL A 100 1.91 8.61 1.43
CA VAL A 100 0.81 8.38 2.38
C VAL A 100 -0.54 8.28 1.66
N LEU A 101 -0.78 9.18 0.70
CA LEU A 101 -2.07 9.35 0.02
C LEU A 101 -2.65 8.06 -0.58
N PRO A 102 -1.90 7.26 -1.38
CA PRO A 102 -2.42 6.01 -1.90
C PRO A 102 -2.94 5.06 -0.82
N GLY A 103 -2.20 4.90 0.29
CA GLY A 103 -2.62 3.99 1.36
C GLY A 103 -3.88 4.44 2.06
N PHE A 104 -4.00 5.74 2.32
CA PHE A 104 -5.21 6.34 2.87
C PHE A 104 -6.41 6.11 1.96
N LEU A 105 -6.28 6.39 0.67
CA LEU A 105 -7.38 6.27 -0.29
C LEU A 105 -7.82 4.82 -0.47
N VAL A 106 -6.91 3.86 -0.44
CA VAL A 106 -7.28 2.44 -0.48
C VAL A 106 -8.16 2.07 0.71
N ASP A 107 -7.81 2.47 1.92
CA ASP A 107 -8.63 2.19 3.10
C ASP A 107 -10.00 2.90 3.02
N VAL A 108 -10.05 4.13 2.46
CA VAL A 108 -11.31 4.83 2.18
C VAL A 108 -12.18 4.04 1.20
N PHE A 109 -11.62 3.58 0.07
CA PHE A 109 -12.36 2.78 -0.90
C PHE A 109 -12.89 1.48 -0.31
N TYR A 110 -12.09 0.77 0.50
CA TYR A 110 -12.53 -0.44 1.20
C TYR A 110 -13.61 -0.17 2.25
N LYS A 111 -13.57 1.00 2.90
CA LYS A 111 -14.60 1.41 3.85
C LYS A 111 -15.93 1.75 3.16
N LEU A 112 -15.88 2.46 2.03
CA LEU A 112 -17.07 2.91 1.30
C LEU A 112 -17.74 1.81 0.45
N LEU A 113 -16.94 0.97 -0.21
CA LEU A 113 -17.43 -0.03 -1.17
C LEU A 113 -17.46 -1.45 -0.60
N GLY A 114 -17.15 -1.60 0.68
CA GLY A 114 -17.26 -2.83 1.44
C GLY A 114 -15.97 -3.65 1.48
N THR A 115 -15.52 -3.97 2.69
CA THR A 115 -14.26 -4.68 2.97
C THR A 115 -14.18 -6.12 2.42
N LYS A 116 -15.33 -6.67 2.00
CA LYS A 116 -15.44 -8.01 1.40
C LYS A 116 -15.34 -7.96 -0.13
N ASN A 117 -15.40 -6.79 -0.75
CA ASN A 117 -15.31 -6.67 -2.20
C ASN A 117 -13.86 -6.94 -2.64
N LYS A 118 -13.65 -8.09 -3.27
CA LYS A 118 -12.34 -8.54 -3.79
C LYS A 118 -12.42 -8.85 -5.28
N THR A 119 -13.35 -8.19 -5.98
CA THR A 119 -13.50 -8.36 -7.43
C THR A 119 -12.30 -7.76 -8.15
N VAL A 120 -11.93 -8.35 -9.29
CA VAL A 120 -10.83 -7.88 -10.14
C VAL A 120 -11.01 -6.39 -10.49
N ILE A 121 -12.23 -6.00 -10.85
CA ILE A 121 -12.58 -4.62 -11.22
C ILE A 121 -12.37 -3.68 -10.03
N PHE A 122 -12.90 -4.02 -8.84
CA PHE A 122 -12.72 -3.17 -7.67
C PHE A 122 -11.25 -2.97 -7.32
N ILE A 123 -10.45 -4.04 -7.32
CA ILE A 123 -9.02 -3.95 -7.01
C ILE A 123 -8.27 -3.09 -8.03
N ALA A 124 -8.53 -3.30 -9.33
CA ALA A 124 -7.90 -2.52 -10.39
C ALA A 124 -8.23 -1.02 -10.26
N LEU A 125 -9.51 -0.68 -10.07
CA LEU A 125 -9.96 0.70 -9.91
C LEU A 125 -9.42 1.32 -8.62
N ALA A 126 -9.56 0.64 -7.48
CA ALA A 126 -9.09 1.17 -6.20
C ALA A 126 -7.57 1.41 -6.21
N ALA A 127 -6.79 0.49 -6.78
CA ALA A 127 -5.34 0.64 -6.86
C ALA A 127 -4.93 1.72 -7.86
N GLY A 128 -5.55 1.76 -9.04
CA GLY A 128 -5.25 2.78 -10.05
C GLY A 128 -5.61 4.19 -9.57
N LEU A 129 -6.82 4.37 -9.04
CA LEU A 129 -7.28 5.66 -8.52
C LEU A 129 -6.46 6.12 -7.32
N ALA A 130 -6.06 5.21 -6.44
CA ALA A 130 -5.21 5.56 -5.30
C ALA A 130 -3.81 6.00 -5.77
N TYR A 131 -3.19 5.28 -6.71
CA TYR A 131 -1.82 5.60 -7.12
C TYR A 131 -1.72 6.83 -8.03
N MET A 132 -2.73 7.11 -8.87
CA MET A 132 -2.77 8.32 -9.69
C MET A 132 -2.86 9.61 -8.86
N THR A 133 -3.12 9.52 -7.56
CA THR A 133 -3.13 10.71 -6.70
C THR A 133 -1.75 11.36 -6.56
N ILE A 134 -0.66 10.62 -6.81
CA ILE A 134 0.70 11.17 -6.83
C ILE A 134 0.84 12.29 -7.88
N PRO A 135 0.62 12.04 -9.20
CA PRO A 135 0.69 13.11 -10.19
C PRO A 135 -0.40 14.18 -9.97
N LEU A 136 -1.59 13.84 -9.48
CA LEU A 136 -2.60 14.86 -9.16
C LEU A 136 -2.11 15.82 -8.07
N PHE A 137 -1.46 15.29 -7.02
CA PHE A 137 -0.90 16.12 -5.97
C PHE A 137 0.31 16.94 -6.47
N ARG A 138 1.13 16.38 -7.37
CA ARG A 138 2.19 17.15 -8.04
C ARG A 138 1.67 18.30 -8.88
N ILE A 139 0.51 18.14 -9.54
CA ILE A 139 -0.15 19.24 -10.27
C ILE A 139 -0.52 20.35 -9.28
N ILE A 140 -1.14 20.00 -8.14
CA ILE A 140 -1.50 20.97 -7.10
C ILE A 140 -0.25 21.72 -6.59
N ILE A 141 0.83 20.99 -6.27
CA ILE A 141 2.09 21.61 -5.83
C ILE A 141 2.67 22.51 -6.92
N SER A 142 2.69 22.06 -8.17
CA SER A 142 3.23 22.84 -9.28
C SER A 142 2.47 24.15 -9.47
N LEU A 143 1.12 24.11 -9.39
CA LEU A 143 0.29 25.30 -9.46
C LEU A 143 0.46 26.23 -8.25
N ALA A 144 0.64 25.67 -7.05
CA ALA A 144 0.76 26.45 -5.81
C ALA A 144 2.16 27.04 -5.57
N THR A 145 3.22 26.41 -6.08
CA THR A 145 4.62 26.75 -5.76
C THR A 145 5.48 27.11 -6.96
N GLY A 146 5.02 26.82 -8.18
CA GLY A 146 5.81 26.96 -9.41
C GLY A 146 6.84 25.85 -9.64
N VAL A 147 6.94 24.84 -8.76
CA VAL A 147 7.87 23.72 -8.94
C VAL A 147 7.45 22.88 -10.17
N VAL A 148 8.36 22.76 -11.13
CA VAL A 148 8.16 21.95 -12.33
C VAL A 148 8.74 20.55 -12.13
N TYR A 149 7.88 19.54 -12.15
CA TYR A 149 8.31 18.15 -12.08
C TYR A 149 8.70 17.64 -13.47
N GLY A 150 9.87 16.99 -13.59
CA GLY A 150 10.34 16.41 -14.85
C GLY A 150 9.36 15.41 -15.49
N SER A 151 8.50 14.78 -14.69
CA SER A 151 7.43 13.91 -15.20
C SER A 151 6.40 14.64 -16.06
N PHE A 152 6.23 15.95 -15.92
CA PHE A 152 5.25 16.74 -16.67
C PHE A 152 5.82 17.41 -17.93
N LEU A 153 7.07 17.14 -18.29
CA LEU A 153 7.66 17.67 -19.53
C LEU A 153 6.89 17.21 -20.79
N SER A 154 6.24 16.05 -20.73
CA SER A 154 5.35 15.53 -21.79
C SER A 154 3.87 15.91 -21.59
N GLY A 155 3.56 16.85 -20.69
CA GLY A 155 2.20 17.21 -20.29
C GLY A 155 1.65 16.43 -19.08
N TYR A 156 0.48 16.83 -18.60
CA TYR A 156 -0.12 16.30 -17.36
C TYR A 156 -0.85 14.97 -17.53
N TYR A 157 -1.48 14.74 -18.67
CA TYR A 157 -2.33 13.57 -18.90
C TYR A 157 -1.54 12.26 -18.86
N PHE A 158 -0.37 12.22 -19.51
CA PHE A 158 0.41 11.00 -19.64
C PHE A 158 0.87 10.45 -18.27
N PRO A 159 1.45 11.24 -17.36
CA PRO A 159 1.76 10.76 -16.01
C PRO A 159 0.54 10.30 -15.22
N VAL A 160 -0.60 11.01 -15.30
CA VAL A 160 -1.82 10.62 -14.57
C VAL A 160 -2.32 9.25 -15.04
N ILE A 161 -2.43 9.05 -16.35
CA ILE A 161 -2.88 7.78 -16.94
C ILE A 161 -1.90 6.65 -16.61
N MET A 162 -0.59 6.88 -16.75
CA MET A 162 0.39 5.83 -16.48
C MET A 162 0.43 5.44 -15.00
N HIS A 163 0.28 6.38 -14.07
CA HIS A 163 0.14 6.02 -12.65
C HIS A 163 -1.15 5.21 -12.42
N PHE A 164 -2.27 5.58 -13.02
CA PHE A 164 -3.47 4.76 -12.92
C PHE A 164 -3.22 3.32 -13.40
N VAL A 165 -2.63 3.16 -14.59
CA VAL A 165 -2.35 1.83 -15.18
C VAL A 165 -1.38 1.03 -14.31
N PHE A 166 -0.24 1.59 -13.92
CA PHE A 166 0.73 0.88 -13.09
C PHE A 166 0.21 0.56 -11.69
N GLY A 167 -0.60 1.46 -11.11
CA GLY A 167 -1.28 1.21 -9.85
C GLY A 167 -2.26 0.05 -9.95
N ALA A 168 -3.09 0.02 -11.01
CA ALA A 168 -4.02 -1.07 -11.28
C ALA A 168 -3.29 -2.40 -11.47
N CYS A 169 -2.20 -2.42 -12.26
CA CYS A 169 -1.36 -3.62 -12.45
C CYS A 169 -0.81 -4.13 -11.12
N GLY A 170 -0.27 -3.24 -10.27
CA GLY A 170 0.23 -3.62 -8.94
C GLY A 170 -0.87 -4.23 -8.06
N GLY A 171 -2.05 -3.61 -8.00
CA GLY A 171 -3.19 -4.16 -7.27
C GLY A 171 -3.61 -5.54 -7.76
N LEU A 172 -3.64 -5.75 -9.08
CA LEU A 172 -3.98 -7.04 -9.67
C LEU A 172 -2.93 -8.13 -9.39
N ILE A 173 -1.64 -7.78 -9.39
CA ILE A 173 -0.56 -8.68 -8.96
C ILE A 173 -0.78 -9.11 -7.50
N ALA A 174 -1.11 -8.17 -6.62
CA ALA A 174 -1.42 -8.49 -5.21
C ALA A 174 -2.62 -9.43 -5.09
N LEU A 175 -3.67 -9.22 -5.89
CA LEU A 175 -4.83 -10.11 -5.92
C LEU A 175 -4.45 -11.52 -6.37
N GLY A 176 -3.64 -11.65 -7.42
CA GLY A 176 -3.11 -12.95 -7.89
C GLY A 176 -2.27 -13.66 -6.83
N PHE A 177 -1.40 -12.91 -6.14
CA PHE A 177 -0.60 -13.44 -5.04
C PHE A 177 -1.48 -13.90 -3.86
N PHE A 178 -2.49 -13.10 -3.49
CA PHE A 178 -3.45 -13.44 -2.46
C PHE A 178 -4.24 -14.71 -2.77
N THR A 179 -4.74 -14.85 -4.00
CA THR A 179 -5.50 -16.04 -4.40
C THR A 179 -4.63 -17.29 -4.46
N LEU A 180 -3.39 -17.18 -4.95
CA LEU A 180 -2.42 -18.27 -4.99
C LEU A 180 -2.10 -18.78 -3.57
N ILE A 181 -1.72 -17.89 -2.65
CA ILE A 181 -1.44 -18.25 -1.26
C ILE A 181 -2.66 -18.90 -0.62
N LYS A 182 -3.84 -18.29 -0.78
CA LYS A 182 -5.07 -18.85 -0.20
C LYS A 182 -5.38 -20.26 -0.73
N LYS A 183 -5.01 -20.56 -1.98
CA LYS A 183 -5.16 -21.90 -2.56
C LYS A 183 -4.17 -22.90 -1.95
N LEU A 184 -2.91 -22.50 -1.77
CA LEU A 184 -1.85 -23.33 -1.19
C LEU A 184 -2.11 -23.71 0.28
N PHE A 185 -2.65 -22.79 1.09
CA PHE A 185 -2.94 -23.02 2.51
C PHE A 185 -4.37 -23.51 2.80
N LYS A 186 -5.18 -23.75 1.77
CA LYS A 186 -6.52 -24.39 1.90
C LYS A 186 -6.50 -25.87 1.52
N GLN A 187 -5.37 -26.38 1.04
CA GLN A 187 -5.07 -27.81 1.04
C GLN A 187 -4.58 -28.19 2.45
#